data_AF-A0A949P1B8-F1
#
_entry.id   AF-A0A949P1B8-F1
#
_cell.length_a   1.000
_cell.length_b   1.000
_cell.length_c   1.000
_cell.angle_alpha   90.00
_cell.angle_beta   90.00
_cell.angle_gamma   90.00
#
_symmetry.space_group_name_H-M   'P 1'
#
loop_
_entity.id
_entity.type
_entity.pdbx_description
1 polymer ?
#
loop_
_entity_poly.entity_id
_entity_poly.type
_entity_poly.pdbx_seq_one_letter_code
_entity_poly.pdbx_strand_id
1 'polypeptide(L)'
;MSDNQWLKDGLSWFLQFIPQTEWETRKTEILNYLDEALWNPDGRTRRISYDTDVFAWYLVLVDLYLNQSTKYDFFQGSRVIPYILTIGKNAHQLDTITGIEERASRIVKCKV
;
A
#
# COMPACT_ATOMS: atom_id res chain seq x y z
N MET A 1 19.14 6.96 -9.94
CA MET A 1 18.25 6.59 -8.83
C MET A 1 17.77 5.16 -9.07
N SER A 2 17.71 4.30 -8.05
CA SER A 2 17.27 2.90 -8.20
C SER A 2 15.74 2.80 -8.15
N ASP A 3 15.16 1.73 -8.71
CA ASP A 3 13.71 1.50 -8.66
C ASP A 3 13.18 1.42 -7.23
N ASN A 4 13.96 0.87 -6.30
CA ASN A 4 13.61 0.85 -4.88
C ASN A 4 13.50 2.25 -4.28
N GLN A 5 14.31 3.22 -4.74
CA GLN A 5 14.19 4.60 -4.27
C GLN A 5 12.88 5.22 -4.76
N TRP A 6 12.54 5.04 -6.04
CA TRP A 6 11.27 5.52 -6.58
C TRP A 6 10.05 4.89 -5.92
N LEU A 7 10.12 3.61 -5.55
CA LEU A 7 9.06 2.97 -4.77
C LEU A 7 8.91 3.58 -3.37
N LYS A 8 10.03 3.89 -2.69
CA LYS A 8 10.01 4.59 -1.41
C LYS A 8 9.39 5.97 -1.54
N ASP A 9 9.75 6.71 -2.57
CA ASP A 9 9.23 8.06 -2.81
C ASP A 9 7.73 8.01 -3.11
N GLY A 10 7.27 7.08 -3.95
CA GLY A 10 5.84 6.90 -4.24
C GLY A 10 5.03 6.45 -3.03
N LEU A 11 5.55 5.53 -2.22
CA LEU A 11 4.92 5.13 -0.96
C LEU A 11 4.82 6.31 0.00
N SER A 12 5.92 7.05 0.18
CA SER A 12 5.98 8.21 1.08
C SER A 12 5.02 9.32 0.65
N TRP A 13 4.87 9.53 -0.66
CA TRP A 13 3.94 10.51 -1.22
C TRP A 13 2.48 10.20 -0.87
N PHE A 14 2.06 8.93 -0.80
CA PHE A 14 0.72 8.60 -0.32
C PHE A 14 0.61 8.65 1.20
N LEU A 15 1.64 8.16 1.92
CA LEU A 15 1.61 8.09 3.38
C LEU A 15 1.56 9.46 4.04
N GLN A 16 2.06 10.53 3.41
CA GLN A 16 1.95 11.89 3.96
C GLN A 16 0.49 12.34 4.18
N PHE A 17 -0.48 11.73 3.49
CA PHE A 17 -1.91 12.03 3.62
C PHE A 17 -2.61 11.20 4.71
N ILE A 18 -1.87 10.31 5.39
CA ILE A 18 -2.35 9.44 6.47
C ILE A 18 -1.57 9.77 7.74
N PRO A 19 -2.22 10.09 8.87
CA PRO A 19 -1.52 10.22 10.15
C PRO A 19 -0.72 8.95 10.48
N GLN A 20 0.51 9.10 10.98
CA GLN A 20 1.40 7.94 11.24
C GLN A 20 0.73 6.89 12.13
N THR A 21 0.04 7.31 13.19
CA THR A 21 -0.66 6.40 14.12
C THR A 21 -1.77 5.61 13.45
N GLU A 22 -2.49 6.25 12.51
CA GLU A 22 -3.52 5.61 11.71
C GLU A 22 -2.92 4.62 10.72
N TRP A 23 -1.81 4.97 10.07
CA TRP A 23 -1.09 4.06 9.18
C TRP A 23 -0.63 2.79 9.90
N GLU A 24 0.02 2.92 11.06
CA GLU A 24 0.49 1.76 11.83
C GLU A 24 -0.68 0.84 12.26
N THR A 25 -1.82 1.45 12.62
CA THR A 25 -3.03 0.70 12.98
C THR A 25 -3.54 -0.10 11.78
N ARG A 26 -3.75 0.55 10.63
CA ARG A 26 -4.24 -0.10 9.40
C ARG A 26 -3.28 -1.18 8.91
N LYS A 27 -1.97 -0.91 8.94
CA LYS A 27 -0.93 -1.88 8.58
C LYS A 27 -0.99 -3.11 9.48
N THR A 28 -1.11 -2.92 10.78
CA THR A 28 -1.22 -4.02 11.75
C THR A 28 -2.48 -4.86 11.51
N GLU A 29 -3.64 -4.23 11.29
CA GLU A 29 -4.90 -4.93 10.96
C GLU A 29 -4.75 -5.81 9.71
N ILE A 30 -4.16 -5.28 8.64
CA ILE A 30 -3.92 -6.00 7.40
C ILE A 30 -2.96 -7.17 7.61
N LEU A 31 -1.84 -6.96 8.31
CA LEU A 31 -0.86 -8.03 8.55
C LEU A 31 -1.46 -9.15 9.39
N ASN A 32 -2.24 -8.82 10.42
CA ASN A 32 -2.95 -9.82 11.23
C ASN A 32 -3.95 -10.62 10.38
N TYR A 33 -4.69 -9.96 9.49
CA TYR A 33 -5.60 -10.64 8.56
C TYR A 33 -4.87 -11.65 7.67
N LEU A 34 -3.72 -11.25 7.11
CA LEU A 34 -2.91 -12.12 6.25
C LEU A 34 -2.31 -13.29 7.03
N ASP A 35 -1.80 -13.02 8.24
CA ASP A 35 -1.26 -14.07 9.09
C ASP A 35 -2.34 -15.10 9.46
N GLU A 36 -3.57 -14.65 9.76
CA GLU A 36 -4.71 -15.56 9.94
C GLU A 36 -5.06 -16.34 8.67
N ALA A 37 -5.09 -15.67 7.51
CA ALA A 37 -5.44 -16.30 6.24
C ALA A 37 -4.41 -17.34 5.79
N LEU A 38 -3.14 -17.16 6.12
CA LEU A 38 -2.04 -18.05 5.71
C LEU A 38 -1.73 -19.15 6.73
N TRP A 39 -1.77 -18.84 8.03
CA TRP A 39 -1.24 -19.74 9.07
C TRP A 39 -2.31 -20.39 9.95
N ASN A 40 -3.53 -19.85 9.99
CA ASN A 40 -4.67 -20.44 10.69
C ASN A 40 -5.83 -20.71 9.73
N PRO A 41 -5.67 -21.62 8.76
CA PRO A 41 -6.74 -21.97 7.84
C PRO A 41 -7.89 -22.63 8.62
N ASP A 42 -8.97 -21.89 8.84
CA ASP A 42 -10.21 -22.35 9.49
C ASP A 42 -11.06 -23.25 8.58
N GLY A 43 -10.46 -23.84 7.54
CA GLY A 43 -11.12 -24.60 6.49
C GLY A 43 -11.90 -23.75 5.49
N ARG A 44 -11.94 -22.41 5.66
CA ARG A 44 -12.55 -21.50 4.69
C ARG A 44 -11.46 -20.95 3.76
N THR A 45 -11.77 -20.85 2.47
CA THR A 45 -10.89 -20.16 1.51
C THR A 45 -10.95 -18.65 1.80
N ARG A 46 -10.06 -18.16 2.66
CA ARG A 46 -9.89 -16.72 2.88
C ARG A 46 -9.13 -16.12 1.69
N ARG A 47 -9.51 -14.90 1.30
CA ARG A 47 -8.81 -14.18 0.23
C ARG A 47 -7.46 -13.71 0.77
N ILE A 48 -6.44 -13.72 -0.09
CA ILE A 48 -5.15 -13.08 0.20
C ILE A 48 -5.27 -11.54 -0.05
N SER A 49 -6.40 -11.07 -0.58
CA SER A 49 -6.73 -9.64 -0.66
C SER A 49 -7.48 -9.17 0.59
N TYR A 50 -7.16 -7.96 1.05
CA TYR A 50 -7.89 -7.28 2.12
C TYR A 50 -8.85 -6.23 1.53
N ASP A 51 -10.13 -6.59 1.46
CA ASP A 51 -11.12 -5.80 0.71
C ASP A 51 -11.72 -4.64 1.53
N THR A 52 -11.56 -4.63 2.86
CA THR A 52 -12.09 -3.57 3.75
C THR A 52 -11.37 -2.22 3.57
N ASP A 53 -10.07 -2.25 3.27
CA ASP A 53 -9.25 -1.08 2.97
C ASP A 53 -8.27 -1.42 1.84
N VAL A 54 -8.80 -1.48 0.63
CA VAL A 54 -8.07 -1.90 -0.57
C VAL A 54 -6.86 -1.02 -0.85
N PHE A 55 -6.97 0.29 -0.61
CA PHE A 55 -5.85 1.19 -0.89
C PHE A 55 -4.75 1.04 0.16
N ALA A 56 -5.08 0.93 1.45
CA ALA A 56 -4.07 0.62 2.47
C ALA A 56 -3.43 -0.74 2.22
N TRP A 57 -4.18 -1.75 1.75
CA TRP A 57 -3.63 -3.04 1.33
C TRP A 57 -2.57 -2.88 0.23
N TYR A 58 -2.83 -2.05 -0.78
CA TYR A 58 -1.85 -1.75 -1.83
C TYR A 58 -0.59 -1.08 -1.28
N LEU A 59 -0.72 -0.14 -0.34
CA LEU A 59 0.44 0.49 0.31
C LEU A 59 1.23 -0.52 1.15
N VAL A 60 0.55 -1.45 1.84
CA VAL A 60 1.21 -2.53 2.60
C VAL A 60 1.99 -3.46 1.67
N LEU A 61 1.46 -3.82 0.50
CA LEU A 61 2.18 -4.62 -0.48
C LEU A 61 3.50 -3.96 -0.91
N VAL A 62 3.51 -2.64 -1.10
CA VAL A 62 4.75 -1.90 -1.41
C VAL A 62 5.70 -1.86 -0.23
N ASP A 63 5.20 -1.64 0.98
CA ASP A 63 6.00 -1.67 2.21
C ASP A 63 6.67 -3.04 2.42
N LEU A 64 5.93 -4.13 2.22
CA LEU A 64 6.46 -5.51 2.30
C LEU A 64 7.48 -5.78 1.20
N TYR A 65 7.25 -5.33 -0.03
CA TYR A 65 8.22 -5.45 -1.12
C TYR A 65 9.57 -4.78 -0.76
N LEU A 66 9.51 -3.60 -0.14
CA LEU A 66 10.69 -2.81 0.21
C LEU A 66 11.43 -3.34 1.46
N ASN A 67 10.69 -3.85 2.45
CA ASN A 67 11.21 -4.08 3.79
C ASN A 67 11.18 -5.55 4.25
N GLN A 68 10.29 -6.38 3.70
CA GLN A 68 10.02 -7.74 4.16
C GLN A 68 9.64 -8.67 3.00
N SER A 69 10.57 -8.89 2.07
CA SER A 69 10.32 -9.65 0.83
C SER A 69 9.81 -11.08 1.05
N THR A 70 10.06 -11.68 2.22
CA THR A 70 9.55 -13.02 2.58
C THR A 70 8.05 -13.06 2.84
N LYS A 71 7.44 -11.93 3.19
CA LYS A 71 5.98 -11.79 3.42
C LYS A 71 5.25 -11.18 2.23
N TYR A 72 5.97 -10.81 1.18
CA TYR A 72 5.41 -10.15 0.00
C TYR A 72 4.71 -11.15 -0.93
N ASP A 73 3.46 -10.87 -1.29
CA ASP A 73 2.73 -11.62 -2.30
C ASP A 73 3.02 -11.07 -3.71
N PHE A 74 3.70 -11.87 -4.53
CA PHE A 74 4.08 -11.47 -5.90
C PHE A 74 2.89 -11.22 -6.82
N PHE A 75 1.84 -12.05 -6.72
CA PHE A 75 0.70 -11.92 -7.63
C PHE A 75 -0.06 -10.63 -7.36
N GLN A 76 -0.40 -10.34 -6.10
CA GLN A 76 -1.10 -9.12 -5.72
C GLN A 76 -0.21 -7.89 -5.96
N GLY A 77 1.05 -7.94 -5.51
CA GLY A 77 1.96 -6.81 -5.62
C GLY A 77 2.33 -6.44 -7.06
N SER A 78 2.41 -7.41 -7.99
CA SER A 78 2.67 -7.12 -9.42
C SER A 78 1.66 -6.16 -10.05
N ARG A 79 0.44 -6.08 -9.50
CA ARG A 79 -0.63 -5.17 -9.96
C ARG A 79 -0.50 -3.75 -9.39
N VAL A 80 0.33 -3.55 -8.38
CA VAL A 80 0.43 -2.30 -7.61
C VAL A 80 1.79 -1.63 -7.82
N ILE A 81 2.86 -2.41 -7.76
CA ILE A 81 4.25 -1.93 -7.80
C ILE A 81 4.53 -1.01 -8.99
N PRO A 82 4.14 -1.31 -10.25
CA PRO A 82 4.40 -0.43 -11.38
C PRO A 82 3.74 0.95 -11.26
N TYR A 83 2.56 1.02 -10.66
CA TYR A 83 1.84 2.28 -10.47
C TYR A 83 2.51 3.14 -9.39
N ILE A 84 2.85 2.54 -8.24
CA ILE A 84 3.54 3.27 -7.17
C ILE A 84 4.94 3.72 -7.60
N LEU A 85 5.66 2.89 -8.37
CA LEU A 85 6.92 3.27 -9.00
C LEU A 85 6.76 4.50 -9.91
N THR A 86 5.69 4.52 -10.71
CA THR A 86 5.39 5.65 -11.61
C THR A 86 5.05 6.91 -10.83
N ILE A 87 4.27 6.80 -9.75
CA ILE A 87 3.98 7.93 -8.86
C ILE A 87 5.28 8.50 -8.28
N GLY A 88 6.16 7.66 -7.73
CA GLY A 88 7.44 8.13 -7.19
C GLY A 88 8.35 8.80 -8.22
N LYS A 89 8.41 8.27 -9.45
CA LYS A 89 9.17 8.87 -10.57
C LYS A 89 8.68 10.28 -10.93
N ASN A 90 7.41 10.58 -10.68
CA ASN A 90 6.77 11.83 -11.09
C ASN A 90 6.27 12.66 -9.89
N ALA A 91 6.69 12.34 -8.65
CA ALA A 91 6.14 12.95 -7.43
C ALA A 91 6.18 14.49 -7.48
N HIS A 92 7.32 15.06 -7.86
CA HIS A 92 7.47 16.52 -8.01
C HIS A 92 6.53 17.14 -9.05
N GLN A 93 6.21 16.42 -10.11
CA GLN A 93 5.29 16.91 -11.15
C GLN A 93 3.84 16.76 -10.69
N LEU A 94 3.52 15.70 -9.95
CA LEU A 94 2.20 15.51 -9.38
C LEU A 94 1.81 16.70 -8.50
N ASP A 95 2.73 17.17 -7.65
CA ASP A 95 2.49 18.30 -6.74
C ASP A 95 2.18 19.63 -7.47
N THR A 96 2.42 19.72 -8.78
CA THR A 96 2.06 20.90 -9.59
C THR A 96 0.60 20.87 -10.07
N ILE A 97 -0.07 19.71 -9.97
CA ILE A 97 -1.43 19.52 -10.45
C ILE A 97 -2.41 20.05 -9.41
N THR A 98 -3.21 21.04 -9.78
CA THR A 98 -4.26 21.58 -8.90
C THR A 98 -5.25 20.50 -8.49
N GLY A 99 -5.50 20.37 -7.19
CA GLY A 99 -6.47 19.41 -6.63
C GLY A 99 -5.93 18.00 -6.38
N ILE A 100 -4.63 17.76 -6.62
CA ILE A 100 -4.03 16.41 -6.51
C ILE A 100 -3.99 15.92 -5.07
N GLU A 101 -3.69 16.80 -4.11
CA GLU A 101 -3.58 16.46 -2.69
C GLU A 101 -4.95 16.07 -2.14
N GLU A 102 -6.01 16.81 -2.48
CA GLU A 102 -7.37 16.48 -2.08
C GLU A 102 -7.81 15.16 -2.70
N ARG A 103 -7.43 14.90 -3.95
CA ARG A 103 -7.71 13.62 -4.61
C ARG A 103 -7.00 12.47 -3.91
N ALA A 104 -5.71 12.63 -3.60
CA ALA A 104 -4.92 11.63 -2.89
C ALA A 104 -5.47 11.37 -1.48
N SER A 105 -5.75 12.43 -0.73
CA SER A 105 -6.33 12.36 0.60
C SER A 105 -7.67 11.61 0.61
N ARG A 106 -8.53 11.85 -0.40
CA ARG A 106 -9.78 11.10 -0.56
C ARG A 106 -9.55 9.62 -0.84
N ILE A 107 -8.59 9.27 -1.69
CA ILE A 107 -8.29 7.88 -2.04
C ILE A 107 -7.78 7.12 -0.81
N VAL A 108 -6.82 7.68 -0.06
CA VAL A 108 -6.25 7.00 1.12
C VAL A 108 -7.23 6.88 2.29
N LYS A 109 -8.22 7.79 2.38
CA LYS A 109 -9.25 7.76 3.43
C LYS A 109 -10.46 6.88 3.09
N CYS A 110 -10.59 6.44 1.84
CA CYS A 110 -11.74 5.65 1.43
C CYS A 110 -11.63 4.22 1.95
N LYS A 111 -12.51 3.85 2.88
CA LYS A 111 -12.79 2.45 3.22
C LYS A 111 -13.95 1.98 2.34
N VAL A 112 -13.90 0.73 1.88
CA VAL A 112 -14.94 0.14 1.02
C VAL A 112 -16.07 -0.42 1.88
#